data_AF-A0A8H9F9K7-F1
#
_entry.id   AF-A0A8H9F9K7-F1
#
_cell.length_a   1.000
_cell.length_b   1.000
_cell.length_c   1.000
_cell.angle_alpha   90.00
_cell.angle_beta   90.00
_cell.angle_gamma   90.00
#
_symmetry.space_group_name_H-M   'P 1'
#
loop_
_entity.id
_entity.type
_entity.pdbx_description
1 polymer ?
#
loop_
_entity_poly.entity_id
_entity_poly.type
_entity_poly.pdbx_seq_one_letter_code
_entity_poly.pdbx_strand_id
1 'polypeptide(L)'
;MLHSDKRISPELKRKVKAIIMDEDWNRTAYHYLSQAVIFLDIDDAYQLVNSAFRSYEKNPATDTFTLQFVAMIAVNFLNCCFHKNASKKYTNRAIQFLRELPVDGAIGINSVLGTYYEAIFNGDAKTAEEVVDVLKKSGYVSLIEDTLKK
;
A
#
# COMPACT_ATOMS: atom_id res chain seq x y z
N MET A 1 -2.88 -13.19 -14.20
CA MET A 1 -3.33 -14.09 -13.10
C MET A 1 -2.10 -14.59 -12.36
N LEU A 2 -1.86 -14.07 -11.16
CA LEU A 2 -0.90 -14.64 -10.22
C LEU A 2 -1.70 -15.08 -8.98
N HIS A 3 -2.05 -16.36 -8.93
CA HIS A 3 -2.68 -16.98 -7.77
C HIS A 3 -1.66 -17.10 -6.63
N SER A 4 -1.53 -16.03 -5.83
CA SER A 4 -0.53 -15.93 -4.74
C SER A 4 -1.10 -16.32 -3.38
N ASP A 5 -1.49 -17.58 -3.22
CA ASP A 5 -1.67 -18.16 -1.87
C ASP A 5 -0.90 -19.46 -1.64
N LYS A 6 -0.27 -20.04 -2.67
CA LYS A 6 0.39 -21.36 -2.58
C LYS A 6 1.91 -21.40 -2.74
N ARG A 7 2.60 -20.27 -2.93
CA ARG A 7 4.04 -20.28 -3.30
C ARG A 7 5.02 -19.76 -2.26
N ILE A 8 4.55 -19.29 -1.10
CA ILE A 8 5.43 -18.69 -0.09
C ILE A 8 5.49 -19.60 1.11
N SER A 9 6.68 -20.12 1.39
CA SER A 9 6.87 -21.01 2.53
C SER A 9 6.58 -20.26 3.83
N PRO A 10 5.99 -20.92 4.85
CA PRO A 10 5.85 -20.35 6.19
C PRO A 10 7.17 -19.81 6.75
N GLU A 11 8.29 -20.43 6.36
CA GLU A 11 9.64 -20.00 6.73
C GLU A 11 10.00 -18.64 6.09
N LEU A 12 9.67 -18.42 4.81
CA LEU A 12 9.89 -17.14 4.14
C LEU A 12 9.01 -16.05 4.76
N LYS A 13 7.74 -16.34 5.07
CA LYS A 13 6.87 -15.43 5.83
C LYS A 13 7.49 -15.07 7.19
N ARG A 14 8.00 -16.07 7.92
CA ARG A 14 8.65 -15.87 9.24
C ARG A 14 9.94 -15.06 9.13
N LYS A 15 10.76 -15.28 8.10
CA LYS A 15 12.00 -14.52 7.86
C LYS A 15 11.71 -13.06 7.50
N VAL A 16 10.73 -12.83 6.62
CA VAL A 16 10.26 -11.47 6.29
C VAL A 16 9.75 -10.77 7.55
N LYS A 17 8.93 -11.45 8.34
CA LYS A 17 8.42 -10.93 9.62
C LYS A 17 9.55 -10.61 10.60
N ALA A 18 10.55 -11.48 10.75
CA ALA A 18 11.70 -11.27 11.63
C ALA A 18 12.59 -10.08 11.21
N ILE A 19 12.81 -9.87 9.91
CA ILE A 19 13.58 -8.71 9.40
C ILE A 19 12.87 -7.38 9.69
N ILE A 20 11.54 -7.39 9.74
CA ILE A 20 10.72 -6.20 9.93
C ILE A 20 10.42 -5.93 11.41
N MET A 21 10.43 -6.96 12.26
CA MET A 21 10.02 -6.89 13.67
C MET A 21 11.06 -6.30 14.64
N ASP A 22 12.26 -5.92 14.20
CA ASP A 22 13.24 -5.27 15.08
C ASP A 22 12.90 -3.78 15.36
N GLU A 23 11.77 -3.28 14.83
CA GLU A 23 11.20 -1.92 15.02
C GLU A 23 12.14 -0.71 14.73
N ASP A 24 13.40 -0.96 14.37
CA ASP A 24 14.34 0.00 13.82
C ASP A 24 14.00 0.29 12.35
N TRP A 25 12.86 0.96 12.17
CA TRP A 25 12.39 1.43 10.88
C TRP A 25 13.36 2.43 10.27
N ASN A 26 14.18 1.93 9.35
CA ASN A 26 15.04 2.71 8.50
C ASN A 26 14.60 2.58 7.03
N ARG A 27 15.26 3.33 6.14
CA ARG A 27 14.97 3.30 4.70
C ARG A 27 14.92 1.88 4.12
N THR A 28 15.85 1.01 4.52
CA THR A 28 15.93 -0.37 4.04
C THR A 28 14.74 -1.21 4.50
N ALA A 29 14.31 -1.05 5.76
CA ALA A 29 13.12 -1.72 6.29
C ALA A 29 11.84 -1.31 5.55
N TYR A 30 11.66 0.00 5.28
CA TYR A 30 10.55 0.48 4.45
C TYR A 30 10.61 -0.07 3.02
N HIS A 31 11.80 -0.10 2.43
CA HIS A 31 11.97 -0.71 1.11
C HIS A 31 11.53 -2.18 1.12
N TYR A 32 11.98 -2.99 2.08
CA TYR A 32 11.59 -4.40 2.14
C TYR A 32 10.10 -4.61 2.36
N LEU A 33 9.48 -3.85 3.27
CA LEU A 33 8.03 -3.95 3.47
C LEU A 33 7.27 -3.55 2.20
N SER A 34 7.73 -2.53 1.47
CA SER A 34 7.08 -2.08 0.24
C SER A 34 7.02 -3.19 -0.83
N GLN A 35 7.99 -4.10 -0.84
CA GLN A 35 8.03 -5.26 -1.75
C GLN A 35 7.27 -6.47 -1.18
N ALA A 36 7.27 -6.64 0.14
CA ALA A 36 6.81 -7.86 0.78
C ALA A 36 5.33 -7.85 1.20
N VAL A 37 4.71 -6.67 1.35
CA VAL A 37 3.36 -6.53 1.94
C VAL A 37 2.30 -7.38 1.25
N ILE A 38 2.40 -7.56 -0.08
CA ILE A 38 1.45 -8.34 -0.88
C ILE A 38 1.43 -9.84 -0.57
N PHE A 39 2.49 -10.34 0.07
CA PHE A 39 2.69 -11.75 0.39
C PHE A 39 2.20 -12.14 1.78
N LEU A 40 1.79 -11.14 2.57
CA LEU A 40 1.40 -11.32 3.96
C LEU A 40 -0.10 -11.62 4.08
N ASP A 41 -0.46 -12.35 5.13
CA ASP A 41 -1.85 -12.46 5.56
C ASP A 41 -2.36 -11.08 6.00
N ILE A 42 -3.64 -10.80 5.79
CA ILE A 42 -4.14 -9.42 5.87
C ILE A 42 -3.96 -8.78 7.25
N ASP A 43 -4.11 -9.57 8.32
CA ASP A 43 -3.94 -9.10 9.70
C ASP A 43 -2.46 -8.88 10.05
N ASP A 44 -1.57 -9.78 9.61
CA ASP A 44 -0.12 -9.62 9.76
C ASP A 44 0.38 -8.39 8.98
N ALA A 45 -0.13 -8.22 7.75
CA ALA A 45 0.14 -7.05 6.93
C ALA A 45 -0.28 -5.76 7.66
N TYR A 46 -1.50 -5.73 8.21
CA TYR A 46 -1.99 -4.56 8.94
C TYR A 46 -1.11 -4.20 10.14
N GLN A 47 -0.68 -5.19 10.93
CA GLN A 47 0.19 -4.96 12.08
C GLN A 47 1.53 -4.31 11.67
N LEU A 48 2.19 -4.87 10.64
CA LEU A 48 3.48 -4.37 10.17
C LEU A 48 3.35 -3.00 9.49
N VAL A 49 2.34 -2.82 8.63
CA VAL A 49 2.06 -1.55 7.95
C VAL A 49 1.73 -0.46 8.96
N ASN A 50 0.92 -0.75 9.98
CA ASN A 50 0.60 0.24 11.00
C ASN A 50 1.80 0.56 11.91
N SER A 51 2.71 -0.39 12.14
CA SER A 51 3.99 -0.13 12.83
C SER A 51 4.88 0.80 12.00
N ALA A 52 5.03 0.53 10.68
CA ALA A 52 5.75 1.39 9.74
C ALA A 52 5.22 2.83 9.74
N PHE A 53 3.89 2.98 9.63
CA PHE A 53 3.26 4.30 9.61
C PHE A 53 3.51 5.07 10.91
N ARG A 54 3.34 4.42 12.06
CA ARG A 54 3.58 5.06 13.37
C ARG A 54 5.04 5.50 13.53
N SER A 55 5.98 4.72 13.03
CA SER A 55 7.39 5.09 13.09
C SER A 55 7.70 6.30 12.22
N TYR A 56 7.17 6.33 10.99
CA TYR A 56 7.28 7.48 10.09
C TYR A 56 6.62 8.73 10.71
N GLU A 57 5.41 8.61 11.26
CA GLU A 57 4.70 9.73 11.91
C GLU A 57 5.49 10.30 13.10
N LYS A 58 6.15 9.43 13.88
CA LYS A 58 6.96 9.85 15.03
C LYS A 58 8.24 10.56 14.60
N ASN A 59 8.87 10.11 13.52
CA ASN A 59 10.11 10.68 13.00
C ASN A 59 10.04 10.77 11.46
N PRO A 60 9.35 11.78 10.90
CA PRO A 60 9.19 11.88 9.46
C PRO A 60 10.55 12.01 8.76
N ALA A 61 10.83 11.09 7.84
CA ALA A 61 12.02 11.18 7.02
C ALA A 61 11.81 12.25 5.94
N THR A 62 12.83 13.09 5.72
CA THR A 62 12.83 14.13 4.69
C THR A 62 13.38 13.66 3.35
N ASP A 63 13.89 12.42 3.29
CA ASP A 63 14.45 11.88 2.07
C ASP A 63 13.38 11.29 1.15
N THR A 64 13.51 11.58 -0.14
CA THR A 64 12.56 11.18 -1.17
C THR A 64 12.35 9.67 -1.25
N PHE A 65 13.39 8.86 -1.02
CA PHE A 65 13.27 7.39 -1.13
C PHE A 65 12.41 6.81 -0.02
N THR A 66 12.62 7.23 1.22
CA THR A 66 11.79 6.81 2.35
C THR A 66 10.33 7.22 2.12
N LEU A 67 10.10 8.45 1.64
CA LEU A 67 8.77 8.95 1.28
C LEU A 67 8.09 8.07 0.21
N GLN A 68 8.82 7.71 -0.85
CA GLN A 68 8.34 6.81 -1.90
C GLN A 68 8.00 5.42 -1.34
N PHE A 69 8.84 4.85 -0.47
CA PHE A 69 8.60 3.53 0.09
C PHE A 69 7.37 3.51 1.00
N VAL A 70 7.17 4.51 1.88
CA VAL A 70 5.98 4.54 2.74
C VAL A 70 4.69 4.77 1.95
N ALA A 71 4.73 5.60 0.90
CA ALA A 71 3.60 5.77 0.00
C ALA A 71 3.28 4.49 -0.79
N MET A 72 4.30 3.74 -1.20
CA MET A 72 4.14 2.46 -1.89
C MET A 72 3.60 1.36 -0.97
N ILE A 73 4.05 1.32 0.29
CA ILE A 73 3.48 0.45 1.33
C ILE A 73 1.98 0.69 1.44
N ALA A 74 1.55 1.96 1.55
CA ALA A 74 0.14 2.29 1.71
C ALA A 74 -0.71 1.83 0.50
N VAL A 75 -0.27 2.13 -0.72
CA VAL A 75 -0.99 1.73 -1.94
C VAL A 75 -1.04 0.21 -2.11
N ASN A 76 0.08 -0.49 -1.90
CA ASN A 76 0.13 -1.94 -2.01
C ASN A 76 -0.75 -2.61 -0.93
N PHE A 77 -0.79 -2.04 0.27
CA PHE A 77 -1.68 -2.52 1.33
C PHE A 77 -3.16 -2.27 1.00
N LEU A 78 -3.51 -1.13 0.38
CA LEU A 78 -4.87 -0.87 -0.11
C LEU A 78 -5.29 -1.87 -1.19
N ASN A 79 -4.40 -2.21 -2.12
CA ASN A 79 -4.62 -3.29 -3.09
C ASN A 79 -4.91 -4.64 -2.40
N CYS A 80 -4.12 -4.99 -1.37
CA CYS A 80 -4.37 -6.19 -0.57
C CYS A 80 -5.73 -6.16 0.11
N CYS A 81 -6.11 -5.00 0.67
CA CYS A 81 -7.40 -4.81 1.32
C CYS A 81 -8.57 -5.02 0.36
N PHE A 82 -8.43 -4.57 -0.89
CA PHE A 82 -9.43 -4.76 -1.93
C PHE A 82 -9.64 -6.26 -2.23
N HIS A 83 -8.56 -6.99 -2.52
CA HIS A 83 -8.66 -8.41 -2.90
C HIS A 83 -9.06 -9.33 -1.74
N LYS A 84 -8.69 -8.96 -0.51
CA LYS A 84 -8.96 -9.77 0.68
C LYS A 84 -10.22 -9.34 1.43
N ASN A 85 -11.02 -8.41 0.89
CA ASN A 85 -12.21 -7.83 1.53
C ASN A 85 -11.95 -7.40 2.99
N ALA A 86 -10.84 -6.68 3.19
CA ALA A 86 -10.40 -6.30 4.52
C ALA A 86 -11.38 -5.34 5.22
N SER A 87 -11.23 -5.25 6.55
CA SER A 87 -12.06 -4.33 7.35
C SER A 87 -11.86 -2.87 6.94
N LYS A 88 -12.93 -2.05 7.06
CA LYS A 88 -12.85 -0.60 6.84
C LYS A 88 -11.80 0.10 7.71
N LYS A 89 -11.50 -0.45 8.89
CA LYS A 89 -10.45 0.08 9.76
C LYS A 89 -9.08 0.07 9.07
N TYR A 90 -8.80 -0.97 8.28
CA TYR A 90 -7.49 -1.14 7.63
C TYR A 90 -7.34 -0.18 6.46
N THR A 91 -8.39 -0.09 5.63
CA THR A 91 -8.43 0.82 4.48
C THR A 91 -8.38 2.28 4.94
N ASN A 92 -9.17 2.66 5.95
CA ASN A 92 -9.19 4.04 6.47
C ASN A 92 -7.82 4.45 7.01
N ARG A 93 -7.12 3.54 7.72
CA ARG A 93 -5.80 3.83 8.26
C ARG A 93 -4.78 4.13 7.15
N ALA A 94 -4.77 3.35 6.08
CA ALA A 94 -3.84 3.54 4.97
C ALA A 94 -4.19 4.75 4.10
N ILE A 95 -5.48 5.01 3.87
CA ILE A 95 -5.95 6.23 3.20
C ILE A 95 -5.52 7.46 4.00
N GLN A 96 -5.82 7.49 5.30
CA GLN A 96 -5.46 8.60 6.17
C GLN A 96 -3.96 8.87 6.13
N PHE A 97 -3.12 7.83 6.31
CA PHE A 97 -1.67 7.97 6.26
C PHE A 97 -1.21 8.62 4.94
N LEU A 98 -1.73 8.14 3.80
CA LEU A 98 -1.36 8.65 2.49
C LEU A 98 -1.78 10.13 2.29
N ARG A 99 -2.89 10.57 2.91
CA ARG A 99 -3.34 11.98 2.88
C ARG A 99 -2.52 12.89 3.78
N GLU A 100 -1.91 12.34 4.82
CA GLU A 100 -1.06 13.07 5.77
C GLU A 100 0.40 13.20 5.29
N LEU A 101 0.81 12.43 4.27
CA LEU A 101 2.12 12.58 3.65
C LEU A 101 2.29 13.97 3.00
N PRO A 102 3.52 14.53 2.99
CA PRO A 102 3.79 15.80 2.33
C PRO A 102 3.50 15.72 0.84
N VAL A 103 2.97 16.82 0.28
CA VAL A 103 2.77 16.94 -1.17
C VAL A 103 4.12 17.02 -1.86
N ASP A 104 4.50 15.95 -2.55
CA ASP A 104 5.77 15.82 -3.26
C ASP A 104 5.54 15.13 -4.62
N GLY A 105 6.19 15.63 -5.67
CA GLY A 105 6.09 15.07 -7.02
C GLY A 105 6.52 13.60 -7.09
N ALA A 106 7.43 13.17 -6.22
CA ALA A 106 7.94 11.80 -6.17
C ALA A 106 6.90 10.75 -5.77
N ILE A 107 5.79 11.17 -5.14
CA ILE A 107 4.68 10.28 -4.73
C ILE A 107 3.35 10.64 -5.39
N GLY A 108 3.36 11.46 -6.43
CA GLY A 108 2.15 11.92 -7.12
C GLY A 108 1.27 10.76 -7.61
N ILE A 109 1.87 9.72 -8.20
CA ILE A 109 1.14 8.53 -8.65
C ILE A 109 0.50 7.77 -7.48
N ASN A 110 1.19 7.65 -6.34
CA ASN A 110 0.64 7.01 -5.15
C ASN A 110 -0.58 7.77 -4.63
N SER A 111 -0.55 9.10 -4.63
CA SER A 111 -1.68 9.94 -4.23
C SER A 111 -2.90 9.72 -5.14
N VAL A 112 -2.70 9.63 -6.46
CA VAL A 112 -3.76 9.30 -7.43
C VAL A 112 -4.35 7.92 -7.15
N LEU A 113 -3.50 6.91 -6.92
CA LEU A 113 -3.96 5.56 -6.56
C LEU A 113 -4.69 5.54 -5.21
N GLY A 114 -4.27 6.37 -4.25
CA GLY A 114 -4.99 6.60 -3.00
C GLY A 114 -6.42 7.05 -3.22
N THR A 115 -6.62 8.04 -4.09
CA THR A 115 -7.95 8.53 -4.49
C THR A 115 -8.79 7.43 -5.13
N TYR A 116 -8.19 6.61 -5.99
CA TYR A 116 -8.88 5.47 -6.60
C TYR A 116 -9.38 4.46 -5.56
N TYR A 117 -8.50 4.00 -4.66
CA TYR A 117 -8.88 3.02 -3.65
C TYR A 117 -9.90 3.58 -2.65
N GLU A 118 -9.73 4.83 -2.22
CA GLU A 118 -10.70 5.51 -1.37
C GLU A 118 -12.09 5.57 -2.01
N ALA A 119 -12.16 5.94 -3.29
CA ALA A 119 -13.42 5.98 -4.04
C ALA A 119 -14.08 4.59 -4.11
N ILE A 120 -13.31 3.54 -4.41
CA ILE A 120 -13.82 2.16 -4.42
C ILE A 120 -14.39 1.75 -3.07
N PHE A 121 -13.65 1.97 -1.98
CA PHE A 121 -14.08 1.53 -0.65
C PHE A 121 -15.30 2.31 -0.14
N ASN A 122 -15.50 3.53 -0.64
CA ASN A 122 -16.63 4.38 -0.31
C ASN A 122 -17.83 4.22 -1.26
N GLY A 123 -17.68 3.45 -2.36
CA GLY A 123 -18.72 3.30 -3.37
C GLY A 123 -18.90 4.52 -4.28
N ASP A 124 -17.90 5.40 -4.35
CA ASP A 124 -17.88 6.54 -5.25
C ASP A 124 -17.43 6.11 -6.66
N ALA A 125 -18.38 5.58 -7.41
CA ALA A 125 -18.14 5.09 -8.77
C ALA A 125 -17.64 6.19 -9.71
N LYS A 126 -18.13 7.42 -9.55
CA LYS A 126 -17.77 8.54 -10.42
C LYS A 126 -16.29 8.87 -10.28
N THR A 127 -15.81 9.09 -9.06
CA THR A 127 -14.39 9.40 -8.85
C THR A 127 -13.49 8.22 -9.22
N ALA A 128 -13.91 6.98 -8.95
CA ALA A 128 -13.16 5.81 -9.38
C ALA A 128 -13.00 5.76 -10.92
N GLU A 129 -14.08 6.00 -11.68
CA GLU A 129 -14.07 6.04 -13.15
C GLU A 129 -13.19 7.17 -13.70
N GLU A 130 -13.27 8.37 -13.11
CA GLU A 130 -12.42 9.51 -13.49
C GLU A 130 -10.93 9.17 -13.34
N VAL A 131 -10.55 8.54 -12.23
CA VAL A 131 -9.15 8.12 -12.02
C VAL A 131 -8.75 7.00 -13.00
N VAL A 132 -9.63 6.03 -13.26
CA VAL A 132 -9.39 4.97 -14.27
C VAL A 132 -9.11 5.58 -15.64
N ASP A 133 -9.88 6.58 -16.04
CA ASP A 133 -9.71 7.23 -17.34
C ASP A 133 -8.39 8.00 -17.43
N VAL A 134 -7.99 8.70 -16.37
CA VAL A 134 -6.67 9.35 -16.31
C VAL A 134 -5.55 8.33 -16.42
N LEU A 135 -5.64 7.21 -15.70
CA LEU A 135 -4.63 6.15 -15.73
C LEU A 135 -4.57 5.47 -17.11
N LYS A 136 -5.71 5.21 -17.76
CA LYS A 136 -5.78 4.68 -19.14
C LYS A 136 -5.10 5.62 -20.13
N LYS A 137 -5.47 6.90 -20.14
CA LYS A 137 -4.91 7.90 -21.05
C LYS A 137 -3.42 8.14 -20.83
N SER A 138 -2.95 7.94 -19.60
CA SER A 138 -1.55 8.12 -19.22
C SER A 138 -0.71 6.83 -19.35
N GLY A 139 -1.30 5.69 -19.74
CA GLY A 139 -0.58 4.43 -19.88
C GLY A 139 -0.29 3.68 -18.56
N TYR A 140 -0.93 4.07 -17.45
CA TYR A 140 -0.73 3.51 -16.11
C TYR A 140 -1.89 2.63 -15.61
N VAL A 141 -2.84 2.28 -16.49
CA VAL A 141 -3.98 1.41 -16.09
C VAL A 141 -3.55 0.05 -15.55
N SER A 142 -2.37 -0.44 -15.95
CA SER A 142 -1.79 -1.70 -15.44
C SER A 142 -1.58 -1.70 -13.92
N LEU A 143 -1.48 -0.53 -13.28
CA LEU A 143 -1.33 -0.39 -11.83
C LEU A 143 -2.60 -0.78 -11.04
N ILE A 144 -3.74 -0.86 -11.72
CA ILE A 144 -5.05 -1.21 -11.13
C ILE A 144 -5.81 -2.22 -11.99
N GLU A 145 -5.17 -2.86 -12.96
CA GLU A 145 -5.88 -3.70 -13.93
C GLU A 145 -6.57 -4.90 -13.25
N ASP A 146 -5.95 -5.40 -12.19
CA ASP A 146 -6.44 -6.47 -11.33
C ASP A 146 -7.73 -6.13 -10.57
N THR A 147 -8.02 -4.85 -10.35
CA THR A 147 -9.25 -4.39 -9.69
C THR A 147 -10.39 -4.12 -10.66
N LEU A 148 -10.11 -4.05 -11.97
CA LEU A 148 -11.09 -3.82 -13.04
C LEU A 148 -11.76 -5.10 -13.57
N LYS A 149 -11.13 -6.26 -13.38
CA LYS A 149 -11.63 -7.55 -13.84
C LYS A 149 -12.51 -8.16 -12.75
N LYS A 150 -13.82 -7.97 -12.86
CA LYS A 150 -14.83 -8.76 -12.12
C LYS A 150 -15.31 -9.92 -12.98
#